data_AF-A0A0A3IZ50-F1
#
_entry.id   AF-A0A0A3IZ50-F1
#
_cell.length_a   1.000
_cell.length_b   1.000
_cell.length_c   1.000
_cell.angle_alpha   90.00
_cell.angle_beta   90.00
_cell.angle_gamma   90.00
#
_symmetry.space_group_name_H-M   'P 1'
#
loop_
_entity.id
_entity.type
_entity.pdbx_description
1 polymer ?
#
loop_
_entity_poly.entity_id
_entity_poly.type
_entity_poly.pdbx_seq_one_letter_code
_entity_poly.pdbx_strand_id
1 'polypeptide(L)'
;MMTKNQINEREQFEMLTIEQLVPQDHLVRKLDAAIDFKFIYPLVEHLYSAVGRPSIDPVVLFKMTFIQYTFGIRSMRQTIKEIETNMAYRWFLGFGFHTEIPHFSTFGKNYERRFQDTDIFEQIFYRILKEIMDCGLLSEDHIFIDSTHVKASANKRKYDKKLVRKETRAYEAKLQEELNIDREENGKKPFPPEKFENDEMKEIKESTTDPESGYYVKDERTKQFAYSFHAATDERGFVLGAIVTPGNVHDSHMLQPLVEKIIEHVGKPVAVAADAAYKTPAIANFLLENQMLPVLPYTRPKTKEGFFRKHEYVYDEYLNAYICPNNQLLKYTTTTKEGYRQYKSNPTVCKNCPFLSQCTENKNHIKLIQRHIWEGYLEEAEHLRHHFEVKEIYAKRKET
;
A
#
# COMPACT_ATOMS: atom_id res chain seq x y z
N MET A 1 14.74 13.53 53.57
CA MET A 1 16.11 14.00 53.85
C MET A 1 17.02 13.38 52.81
N MET A 2 17.79 14.18 52.06
CA MET A 2 18.83 13.63 51.18
C MET A 2 20.10 13.45 52.02
N THR A 3 20.63 12.23 52.06
CA THR A 3 21.89 11.89 52.75
C THR A 3 23.01 11.66 51.74
N LYS A 4 24.24 12.03 52.09
CA LYS A 4 25.42 11.67 51.28
C LYS A 4 25.72 10.20 51.48
N ASN A 5 25.50 9.40 50.43
CA ASN A 5 25.92 8.01 50.42
C ASN A 5 27.44 7.96 50.14
N GLN A 6 28.23 7.49 51.10
CA GLN A 6 29.69 7.40 51.00
C GLN A 6 30.17 6.03 50.48
N ILE A 7 29.25 5.08 50.31
CA ILE A 7 29.56 3.72 49.88
C ILE A 7 29.51 3.66 48.35
N ASN A 8 30.60 3.21 47.73
CA ASN A 8 30.70 2.94 46.30
C ASN A 8 30.89 1.43 46.10
N GLU A 9 29.85 0.75 45.63
CA GLU A 9 29.82 -0.72 45.52
C GLU A 9 30.34 -1.23 44.16
N ARG A 10 30.83 -0.34 43.28
CA ARG A 10 31.24 -0.71 41.90
C ARG A 10 32.36 -1.75 41.80
N GLU A 11 33.15 -1.93 42.86
CA GLU A 11 34.27 -2.88 42.90
C GLU A 11 33.95 -4.14 43.73
N GLN A 12 32.70 -4.30 44.18
CA GLN A 12 32.29 -5.48 44.92
C GLN A 12 32.18 -6.71 44.02
N PHE A 13 32.52 -7.86 44.58
CA PHE A 13 32.31 -9.15 43.93
C PHE A 13 30.92 -9.66 44.27
N GLU A 14 30.09 -9.92 43.25
CA GLU A 14 28.75 -10.47 43.39
C GLU A 14 28.59 -11.72 42.54
N MET A 15 27.97 -12.76 43.09
CA MET A 15 27.59 -13.98 42.35
C MET A 15 26.12 -13.86 41.94
N LEU A 16 25.88 -13.45 40.71
CA LEU A 16 24.54 -13.27 40.15
C LEU A 16 24.41 -13.93 38.77
N THR A 17 23.20 -14.32 38.41
CA THR A 17 22.86 -14.74 37.04
C THR A 17 22.22 -13.61 36.27
N ILE A 18 22.35 -13.61 34.94
CA ILE A 18 21.67 -12.61 34.09
C ILE A 18 20.15 -12.69 34.27
N GLU A 19 19.61 -13.89 34.50
CA GLU A 19 18.20 -14.13 34.83
C GLU A 19 17.71 -13.26 36.00
N GLN A 20 18.52 -13.10 37.05
CA GLN A 20 18.17 -12.31 38.23
C GLN A 20 18.21 -10.81 37.99
N LEU A 21 18.97 -10.35 36.99
CA LEU A 21 19.16 -8.92 36.69
C LEU A 21 18.02 -8.33 35.85
N VAL A 22 17.22 -9.16 35.19
CA VAL A 22 16.12 -8.71 34.32
C VAL A 22 14.79 -8.78 35.06
N PRO A 23 14.12 -7.63 35.30
CA PRO A 23 12.82 -7.60 35.98
C PRO A 23 11.80 -8.53 35.32
N GLN A 24 10.95 -9.17 36.13
CA GLN A 24 9.97 -10.15 35.65
C GLN A 24 8.90 -9.54 34.73
N ASP A 25 8.59 -8.26 34.91
CA ASP A 25 7.62 -7.49 34.14
C ASP A 25 8.24 -6.78 32.91
N HIS A 26 9.56 -6.93 32.69
CA HIS A 26 10.27 -6.29 31.59
C HIS A 26 9.77 -6.76 30.22
N LEU A 27 9.70 -5.85 29.25
CA LEU A 27 9.11 -6.12 27.93
C LEU A 27 9.78 -7.28 27.18
N VAL A 28 11.10 -7.41 27.25
CA VAL A 28 11.82 -8.53 26.60
C VAL A 28 11.36 -9.92 27.09
N ARG A 29 10.93 -10.05 28.35
CA ARG A 29 10.39 -11.32 28.86
C ARG A 29 9.03 -11.62 28.24
N LYS A 30 8.20 -10.59 28.05
CA LYS A 30 6.92 -10.72 27.35
C LYS A 30 7.13 -11.13 25.90
N LEU A 31 8.14 -10.56 25.22
CA LEU A 31 8.49 -10.94 23.85
C LEU A 31 8.98 -12.39 23.75
N ASP A 32 9.89 -12.81 24.64
CA ASP A 32 10.43 -14.17 24.64
C ASP A 32 9.37 -15.22 24.98
N ALA A 33 8.41 -14.88 25.85
CA ALA A 33 7.28 -15.75 26.16
C ALA A 33 6.23 -15.81 25.05
N ALA A 34 6.09 -14.75 24.24
CA ALA A 34 5.07 -14.65 23.21
C ALA A 34 5.47 -15.34 21.89
N ILE A 35 6.76 -15.43 21.58
CA ILE A 35 7.25 -15.91 20.28
C ILE A 35 8.33 -16.98 20.49
N ASP A 36 8.10 -18.21 20.00
CA ASP A 36 9.15 -19.22 19.91
C ASP A 36 9.95 -19.03 18.62
N PHE A 37 11.08 -18.33 18.70
CA PHE A 37 11.93 -18.04 17.55
C PHE A 37 12.56 -19.28 16.89
N LYS A 38 12.45 -20.48 17.45
CA LYS A 38 13.06 -21.70 16.88
C LYS A 38 12.50 -22.07 15.49
N PHE A 39 11.31 -21.61 15.13
CA PHE A 39 10.76 -21.84 13.79
C PHE A 39 11.64 -21.21 12.68
N ILE A 40 12.53 -20.27 13.02
CA ILE A 40 13.43 -19.62 12.05
C ILE A 40 14.49 -20.60 11.54
N TYR A 41 14.96 -21.53 12.37
CA TYR A 41 16.03 -22.47 11.99
C TYR A 41 15.74 -23.26 10.70
N PRO A 42 14.58 -23.94 10.54
CA PRO A 42 14.27 -24.62 9.29
C PRO A 42 14.11 -23.67 8.09
N LEU A 43 13.66 -22.43 8.29
CA LEU A 43 13.50 -21.45 7.19
C LEU A 43 14.85 -21.06 6.56
N VAL A 44 15.91 -21.03 7.36
CA VAL A 44 17.24 -20.57 6.93
C VAL A 44 18.25 -21.70 6.73
N GLU A 45 17.82 -22.96 6.88
CA GLU A 45 18.72 -24.14 6.80
C GLU A 45 19.47 -24.20 5.47
N HIS A 46 18.80 -23.87 4.37
CA HIS A 46 19.39 -23.84 3.02
C HIS A 46 20.49 -22.77 2.85
N LEU A 47 20.60 -21.80 3.77
CA LEU A 47 21.64 -20.76 3.77
C LEU A 47 22.88 -21.15 4.59
N TYR A 48 22.86 -22.30 5.25
CA TYR A 48 23.98 -22.77 6.06
C TYR A 48 25.11 -23.28 5.18
N SER A 49 26.34 -22.98 5.60
CA SER A 49 27.55 -23.50 4.96
C SER A 49 28.23 -24.48 5.90
N ALA A 50 28.58 -25.66 5.39
CA ALA A 50 29.39 -26.64 6.11
C ALA A 50 30.88 -26.24 6.21
N VAL A 51 31.30 -25.17 5.50
CA VAL A 51 32.68 -24.72 5.40
C VAL A 51 32.80 -23.22 5.73
N GLY A 52 33.90 -22.82 6.37
CA GLY A 52 34.23 -21.43 6.66
C GLY A 52 34.02 -21.05 8.13
N ARG A 53 34.18 -19.75 8.45
CA ARG A 53 33.96 -19.23 9.80
C ARG A 53 32.46 -19.30 10.14
N PRO A 54 32.07 -19.87 11.29
CA PRO A 54 30.69 -19.86 11.74
C PRO A 54 30.11 -18.44 11.76
N SER A 55 28.91 -18.28 11.22
CA SER A 55 28.15 -17.04 11.29
C SER A 55 27.45 -16.90 12.65
N ILE A 56 26.85 -15.74 12.88
CA ILE A 56 25.95 -15.50 14.02
C ILE A 56 24.74 -16.43 13.87
N ASP A 57 24.23 -16.94 15.00
CA ASP A 57 22.95 -17.65 15.06
C ASP A 57 21.83 -16.80 14.39
N PRO A 58 21.09 -17.34 13.42
CA PRO A 58 20.00 -16.61 12.78
C PRO A 58 18.93 -16.14 13.76
N VAL A 59 18.57 -16.91 14.79
CA VAL A 59 17.58 -16.49 15.80
C VAL A 59 18.05 -15.23 16.52
N VAL A 60 19.34 -15.17 16.87
CA VAL A 60 19.95 -13.98 17.48
C VAL A 60 19.88 -12.80 16.52
N LEU A 61 20.15 -12.99 15.22
CA LEU A 61 20.03 -11.92 14.22
C LEU A 61 18.63 -11.32 14.17
N PHE A 62 17.59 -12.14 14.16
CA PHE A 62 16.21 -11.65 14.18
C PHE A 62 15.87 -10.99 15.51
N LYS A 63 16.23 -11.60 16.64
CA LYS A 63 16.01 -11.00 17.97
C LYS A 63 16.69 -9.63 18.13
N MET A 64 17.87 -9.43 17.56
CA MET A 64 18.52 -8.10 17.54
C MET A 64 17.71 -7.06 16.77
N THR A 65 17.07 -7.46 15.68
CA THR A 65 16.15 -6.60 14.92
C THR A 65 14.88 -6.29 15.70
N PHE A 66 14.32 -7.27 16.40
CA PHE A 66 13.21 -7.04 17.33
C PHE A 66 13.59 -6.01 18.41
N ILE A 67 14.77 -6.12 19.03
CA ILE A 67 15.26 -5.11 19.99
C ILE A 67 15.32 -3.74 19.31
N GLN A 68 15.92 -3.66 18.13
CA GLN A 68 16.10 -2.39 17.42
C GLN A 68 14.77 -1.67 17.19
N TYR A 69 13.76 -2.37 16.65
CA TYR A 69 12.48 -1.75 16.35
C TYR A 69 11.60 -1.53 17.59
N THR A 70 11.55 -2.51 18.51
CA THR A 70 10.67 -2.42 19.71
C THR A 70 11.10 -1.30 20.65
N PHE A 71 12.41 -1.11 20.84
CA PHE A 71 12.95 -0.07 21.72
C PHE A 71 13.34 1.22 20.97
N GLY A 72 13.02 1.32 19.68
CA GLY A 72 13.22 2.54 18.89
C GLY A 72 14.69 2.93 18.66
N ILE A 73 15.59 1.95 18.59
CA ILE A 73 17.02 2.19 18.39
C ILE A 73 17.30 2.52 16.93
N ARG A 74 17.81 3.72 16.68
CA ARG A 74 17.88 4.30 15.32
C ARG A 74 18.97 3.73 14.42
N SER A 75 19.91 2.95 14.94
CA SER A 75 20.99 2.41 14.10
C SER A 75 21.50 1.08 14.62
N MET A 76 21.89 0.21 13.69
CA MET A 76 22.55 -1.07 13.98
C MET A 76 23.77 -0.92 14.90
N ARG A 77 24.57 0.16 14.71
CA ARG A 77 25.73 0.45 15.58
C ARG A 77 25.30 0.75 17.00
N GLN A 78 24.24 1.53 17.17
CA GLN A 78 23.69 1.85 18.48
C GLN A 78 23.09 0.59 19.12
N THR A 79 22.40 -0.26 18.34
CA THR A 79 21.87 -1.54 18.83
C THR A 79 22.98 -2.41 19.44
N ILE A 80 24.13 -2.55 18.77
CA ILE A 80 25.27 -3.30 19.33
C ILE A 80 25.78 -2.68 20.64
N LYS A 81 25.98 -1.36 20.68
CA LYS A 81 26.44 -0.66 21.90
C LYS A 81 25.47 -0.81 23.07
N GLU A 82 24.17 -0.83 22.78
CA GLU A 82 23.17 -1.07 23.82
C GLU A 82 23.20 -2.53 24.27
N ILE A 83 23.37 -3.51 23.39
CA ILE A 83 23.53 -4.92 23.78
C ILE A 83 24.79 -5.12 24.64
N GLU A 84 25.85 -4.35 24.41
CA GLU A 84 27.09 -4.39 25.22
C GLU A 84 26.85 -4.05 26.69
N THR A 85 25.90 -3.17 26.98
CA THR A 85 25.72 -2.58 28.31
C THR A 85 24.37 -2.94 28.95
N ASN A 86 23.36 -3.30 28.17
CA ASN A 86 22.01 -3.57 28.63
C ASN A 86 21.80 -5.07 28.89
N MET A 87 21.67 -5.44 30.16
CA MET A 87 21.50 -6.84 30.58
C MET A 87 20.20 -7.47 30.08
N ALA A 88 19.12 -6.68 29.94
CA ALA A 88 17.86 -7.19 29.41
C ALA A 88 17.97 -7.61 27.94
N TYR A 89 18.77 -6.88 27.17
CA TYR A 89 19.02 -7.22 25.76
C TYR A 89 19.91 -8.46 25.64
N ARG A 90 20.96 -8.56 26.45
CA ARG A 90 21.79 -9.77 26.52
C ARG A 90 20.97 -10.99 26.91
N TRP A 91 20.11 -10.86 27.91
CA TRP A 91 19.19 -11.90 28.34
C TRP A 91 18.29 -12.38 27.19
N PHE A 92 17.66 -11.44 26.47
CA PHE A 92 16.78 -11.78 25.35
C PHE A 92 17.51 -12.55 24.24
N LEU A 93 18.78 -12.20 24.00
CA LEU A 93 19.64 -12.86 23.02
C LEU A 93 20.27 -14.18 23.52
N GLY A 94 20.12 -14.52 24.80
CA GLY A 94 20.78 -15.68 25.41
C GLY A 94 22.29 -15.51 25.61
N PHE A 95 22.79 -14.27 25.71
CA PHE A 95 24.21 -13.98 25.85
C PHE A 95 24.63 -13.82 27.31
N GLY A 96 25.60 -14.64 27.75
CA GLY A 96 26.28 -14.52 29.05
C GLY A 96 27.21 -13.31 29.12
N PHE A 97 27.72 -12.92 30.29
CA PHE A 97 28.58 -11.72 30.42
C PHE A 97 29.85 -11.75 29.57
N HIS A 98 30.43 -12.94 29.37
CA HIS A 98 31.67 -13.13 28.62
C HIS A 98 31.45 -13.42 27.14
N THR A 99 30.19 -13.57 26.70
CA THR A 99 29.90 -13.82 25.29
C THR A 99 30.23 -12.56 24.48
N GLU A 100 31.13 -12.69 23.50
CA GLU A 100 31.43 -11.58 22.60
C GLU A 100 30.20 -11.24 21.75
N ILE A 101 29.86 -9.96 21.69
CA ILE A 101 28.74 -9.50 20.88
C ILE A 101 29.22 -9.33 19.44
N PRO A 102 28.40 -9.71 18.44
CA PRO A 102 28.80 -9.55 17.07
C PRO A 102 29.02 -8.09 16.68
N HIS A 103 30.03 -7.86 15.84
CA HIS A 103 30.28 -6.53 15.30
C HIS A 103 29.13 -6.06 14.39
N PHE A 104 28.78 -4.76 14.42
CA PHE A 104 27.65 -4.19 13.69
C PHE A 104 27.69 -4.48 12.18
N SER A 105 28.90 -4.62 11.61
CA SER A 105 29.06 -4.92 10.19
C SER A 105 28.59 -6.32 9.83
N THR A 106 28.69 -7.27 10.76
CA THR A 106 28.23 -8.65 10.55
C THR A 106 26.70 -8.68 10.58
N PHE A 107 26.10 -7.88 11.46
CA PHE A 107 24.66 -7.65 11.47
C PHE A 107 24.20 -7.11 10.10
N GLY A 108 24.72 -5.98 9.63
CA GLY A 108 24.32 -5.41 8.33
C GLY A 108 24.63 -6.29 7.11
N LYS A 109 25.82 -6.90 7.04
CA LYS A 109 26.22 -7.72 5.88
C LYS A 109 25.38 -8.99 5.73
N ASN A 110 24.83 -9.54 6.81
CA ASN A 110 23.94 -10.69 6.68
C ASN A 110 22.61 -10.29 6.01
N TYR A 111 22.06 -9.11 6.33
CA TYR A 111 20.90 -8.54 5.64
C TYR A 111 21.18 -8.31 4.16
N GLU A 112 22.29 -7.64 3.84
CA GLU A 112 22.63 -7.28 2.46
C GLU A 112 23.08 -8.46 1.59
N ARG A 113 23.54 -9.59 2.16
CA ARG A 113 24.16 -10.66 1.35
C ARG A 113 23.47 -12.01 1.44
N ARG A 114 22.97 -12.38 2.62
CA ARG A 114 22.40 -13.73 2.84
C ARG A 114 20.90 -13.76 2.64
N PHE A 115 20.23 -12.65 2.97
CA PHE A 115 18.79 -12.53 2.87
C PHE A 115 18.35 -11.70 1.65
N GLN A 116 19.31 -11.13 0.91
CA GLN A 116 19.03 -10.48 -0.36
C GLN A 116 18.40 -11.49 -1.32
N ASP A 117 17.37 -11.06 -2.03
CA ASP A 117 16.60 -11.87 -2.99
C ASP A 117 15.89 -13.10 -2.39
N THR A 118 15.71 -13.13 -1.07
CA THR A 118 14.92 -14.13 -0.35
C THR A 118 13.64 -13.50 0.20
N ASP A 119 12.62 -14.32 0.42
CA ASP A 119 11.34 -13.96 1.04
C ASP A 119 11.30 -14.31 2.54
N ILE A 120 12.44 -14.59 3.17
CA ILE A 120 12.52 -15.08 4.56
C ILE A 120 11.84 -14.13 5.56
N PHE A 121 12.03 -12.82 5.42
CA PHE A 121 11.36 -11.84 6.29
C PHE A 121 9.85 -11.88 6.16
N GLU A 122 9.36 -12.11 4.94
CA GLU A 122 7.94 -12.22 4.64
C GLU A 122 7.37 -13.53 5.18
N GLN A 123 8.07 -14.64 5.02
CA GLN A 123 7.69 -15.93 5.63
C GLN A 123 7.63 -15.84 7.16
N ILE A 124 8.61 -15.19 7.80
CA ILE A 124 8.61 -14.96 9.26
C ILE A 124 7.43 -14.07 9.66
N PHE A 125 7.17 -13.00 8.92
CA PHE A 125 6.04 -12.11 9.16
C PHE A 125 4.71 -12.88 9.13
N TYR A 126 4.44 -13.65 8.07
CA TYR A 126 3.21 -14.42 7.94
C TYR A 126 3.12 -15.58 8.93
N ARG A 127 4.25 -16.15 9.33
CA ARG A 127 4.29 -17.16 10.39
C ARG A 127 3.83 -16.58 11.74
N ILE A 128 4.33 -15.41 12.11
CA ILE A 128 3.91 -14.70 13.34
C ILE A 128 2.45 -14.28 13.22
N LEU A 129 2.03 -13.75 12.06
CA LEU A 129 0.64 -13.34 11.83
C LEU A 129 -0.33 -14.52 11.98
N LYS A 130 0.06 -15.70 11.50
CA LYS A 130 -0.70 -16.93 11.69
C LYS A 130 -0.84 -17.32 13.17
N GLU A 131 0.21 -17.19 13.97
CA GLU A 131 0.13 -17.47 15.41
C GLU A 131 -0.82 -16.48 16.11
N ILE A 132 -0.85 -15.22 15.69
CA ILE A 132 -1.80 -14.20 16.19
C ILE A 132 -3.24 -14.56 15.79
N MET A 133 -3.44 -15.04 14.55
CA MET A 133 -4.73 -15.49 14.04
C MET A 133 -5.24 -16.74 14.79
N ASP A 134 -4.36 -17.72 15.04
CA ASP A 134 -4.68 -18.93 15.81
C ASP A 134 -5.07 -18.59 17.27
N CYS A 135 -4.59 -17.46 17.80
CA CYS A 135 -4.99 -16.93 19.10
C CYS A 135 -6.32 -16.14 19.08
N GLY A 136 -6.95 -15.94 17.91
CA GLY A 136 -8.18 -15.16 17.75
C GLY A 136 -7.99 -13.65 17.98
N LEU A 137 -6.75 -13.16 17.92
CA LEU A 137 -6.42 -11.76 18.16
C LEU A 137 -6.59 -10.88 16.91
N LEU A 138 -6.64 -11.47 15.72
CA LEU A 138 -6.75 -10.80 14.43
C LEU A 138 -8.17 -10.95 13.84
N SER A 139 -8.61 -9.95 13.08
CA SER A 139 -9.89 -9.95 12.36
C SER A 139 -9.65 -9.84 10.85
N GLU A 140 -10.01 -10.85 10.06
CA GLU A 140 -9.79 -10.83 8.60
C GLU A 140 -10.95 -10.20 7.81
N ASP A 141 -12.07 -9.92 8.47
CA ASP A 141 -13.31 -9.48 7.81
C ASP A 141 -13.20 -8.06 7.22
N HIS A 142 -12.58 -7.15 7.96
CA HIS A 142 -12.52 -5.72 7.60
C HIS A 142 -11.08 -5.27 7.45
N ILE A 143 -10.73 -4.81 6.25
CA ILE A 143 -9.37 -4.40 5.93
C ILE A 143 -9.33 -2.91 5.60
N PHE A 144 -8.35 -2.23 6.18
CA PHE A 144 -8.10 -0.81 5.97
C PHE A 144 -6.77 -0.65 5.23
N ILE A 145 -6.83 -0.06 4.04
CA ILE A 145 -5.66 0.16 3.18
C ILE A 145 -5.32 1.64 3.14
N ASP A 146 -4.09 1.95 3.51
CA ASP A 146 -3.52 3.30 3.39
C ASP A 146 -2.09 3.24 2.84
N SER A 147 -1.63 4.39 2.34
CA SER A 147 -0.26 4.55 1.87
C SER A 147 0.44 5.73 2.54
N THR A 148 1.68 5.49 2.99
CA THR A 148 2.52 6.53 3.57
C THR A 148 3.77 6.75 2.72
N HIS A 149 4.04 8.01 2.40
CA HIS A 149 5.22 8.40 1.65
C HIS A 149 6.39 8.68 2.61
N VAL A 150 7.45 7.87 2.52
CA VAL A 150 8.68 8.03 3.30
C VAL A 150 9.75 8.67 2.43
N LYS A 151 10.32 9.76 2.91
CA LYS A 151 11.38 10.49 2.18
C LYS A 151 12.64 9.63 2.08
N ALA A 152 13.13 9.43 0.86
CA ALA A 152 14.40 8.77 0.62
C ALA A 152 15.58 9.67 1.02
N SER A 153 16.72 9.06 1.36
CA SER A 153 17.98 9.78 1.63
C SER A 153 18.67 10.21 0.32
N ALA A 154 17.92 10.87 -0.56
CA ALA A 154 18.36 11.26 -1.90
C ALA A 154 18.11 12.75 -2.17
N ASN A 155 19.06 13.39 -2.84
CA ASN A 155 18.96 14.81 -3.18
C ASN A 155 18.04 15.01 -4.40
N LYS A 156 16.93 15.74 -4.22
CA LYS A 156 15.95 16.05 -5.27
C LYS A 156 16.49 16.79 -6.51
N ARG A 157 17.71 17.33 -6.45
CA ARG A 157 18.39 18.03 -7.55
C ARG A 157 19.44 17.16 -8.27
N LYS A 158 19.75 15.97 -7.75
CA LYS A 158 20.70 15.02 -8.36
C LYS A 158 19.93 13.85 -8.95
N TYR A 159 19.64 13.94 -10.24
CA TYR A 159 18.88 12.93 -10.96
C TYR A 159 19.24 12.91 -12.44
N ASP A 160 19.05 11.75 -13.04
CA ASP A 160 19.07 11.57 -14.48
C ASP A 160 17.64 11.40 -14.98
N LYS A 161 17.40 11.82 -16.23
CA LYS A 161 16.11 11.59 -16.89
C LYS A 161 16.20 10.27 -17.63
N LYS A 162 15.31 9.34 -17.30
CA LYS A 162 15.20 8.06 -18.01
C LYS A 162 13.83 7.92 -18.63
N LEU A 163 13.82 7.34 -19.83
CA LEU A 163 12.61 6.89 -20.49
C LEU A 163 12.36 5.45 -20.04
N VAL A 164 11.28 5.25 -19.28
CA VAL A 164 10.88 3.94 -18.81
C VAL A 164 9.56 3.58 -19.46
N ARG A 165 9.41 2.31 -19.82
CA ARG A 165 8.15 1.78 -20.34
C ARG A 165 7.09 1.92 -19.26
N LYS A 166 5.93 2.47 -19.63
CA LYS A 166 4.80 2.54 -18.71
C LYS A 166 4.34 1.11 -18.38
N GLU A 167 4.38 0.76 -17.10
CA GLU A 167 3.93 -0.55 -16.63
C GLU A 167 2.44 -0.77 -16.96
N THR A 168 2.16 -1.95 -17.48
CA THR A 168 0.81 -2.47 -17.73
C THR A 168 0.12 -2.69 -16.39
N ARG A 169 -1.09 -2.15 -16.22
CA ARG A 169 -1.89 -2.37 -15.00
C ARG A 169 -2.42 -3.79 -14.96
N ALA A 170 -2.57 -4.36 -13.76
CA ALA A 170 -3.07 -5.74 -13.58
C ALA A 170 -4.42 -6.00 -14.29
N TYR A 171 -5.29 -4.99 -14.34
CA TYR A 171 -6.60 -5.08 -14.98
C TYR A 171 -6.64 -4.71 -16.47
N GLU A 172 -5.51 -4.34 -17.10
CA GLU A 172 -5.50 -3.87 -18.49
C GLU A 172 -5.95 -4.94 -19.50
N ALA A 173 -5.52 -6.20 -19.30
CA ALA A 173 -5.92 -7.29 -20.18
C ALA A 173 -7.44 -7.51 -20.16
N LYS A 174 -8.02 -7.52 -18.95
CA LYS A 174 -9.47 -7.63 -18.76
C LYS A 174 -10.22 -6.41 -19.32
N LEU A 175 -9.71 -5.20 -19.07
CA LEU A 175 -10.27 -3.97 -19.63
C LEU A 175 -10.29 -4.00 -21.16
N GLN A 176 -9.22 -4.49 -21.78
CA GLN A 176 -9.11 -4.61 -23.24
C GLN A 176 -10.14 -5.57 -23.83
N GLU A 177 -10.35 -6.72 -23.19
CA GLU A 177 -11.36 -7.70 -23.59
C GLU A 177 -12.77 -7.08 -23.56
N GLU A 178 -13.16 -6.54 -22.41
CA GLU A 178 -14.47 -5.91 -22.24
C GLU A 178 -14.67 -4.67 -23.12
N LEU A 179 -13.61 -3.91 -23.38
CA LEU A 179 -13.63 -2.79 -24.31
C LEU A 179 -13.99 -3.22 -25.74
N ASN A 180 -13.47 -4.36 -26.18
CA ASN A 180 -13.76 -4.87 -27.52
C ASN A 180 -15.20 -5.39 -27.60
N ILE A 181 -15.68 -6.10 -26.58
CA ILE A 181 -17.08 -6.53 -26.46
C ILE A 181 -18.02 -5.31 -26.52
N ASP A 182 -17.77 -4.29 -25.69
CA ASP A 182 -18.56 -3.04 -25.66
C ASP A 182 -18.61 -2.35 -27.03
N ARG A 183 -17.49 -2.34 -27.76
CA ARG A 183 -17.42 -1.73 -29.08
C ARG A 183 -18.25 -2.52 -30.10
N GLU A 184 -18.16 -3.83 -30.08
CA GLU A 184 -18.91 -4.70 -30.99
C GLU A 184 -20.42 -4.59 -30.77
N GLU A 185 -20.87 -4.60 -29.52
CA GLU A 185 -22.28 -4.39 -29.14
C GLU A 185 -22.81 -3.03 -29.63
N ASN A 186 -21.95 -2.01 -29.67
CA ASN A 186 -22.27 -0.68 -30.16
C ASN A 186 -21.96 -0.46 -31.66
N GLY A 187 -21.76 -1.54 -32.42
CA GLY A 187 -21.54 -1.51 -33.87
C GLY A 187 -20.22 -0.84 -34.29
N LYS A 188 -19.22 -0.83 -33.42
CA LYS A 188 -17.86 -0.32 -33.69
C LYS A 188 -16.90 -1.49 -33.85
N LYS A 189 -15.88 -1.30 -34.69
CA LYS A 189 -14.82 -2.30 -34.86
C LYS A 189 -13.97 -2.41 -33.58
N PRO A 190 -13.56 -3.62 -33.16
CA PRO A 190 -12.63 -3.80 -32.06
C PRO A 190 -11.31 -3.08 -32.34
N PHE A 191 -10.56 -2.81 -31.28
CA PHE A 191 -9.22 -2.24 -31.42
C PHE A 191 -8.24 -3.37 -31.78
N PRO A 192 -7.33 -3.16 -32.76
CA PRO A 192 -6.27 -4.13 -33.04
C PRO A 192 -5.33 -4.28 -31.83
N PRO A 193 -4.76 -5.48 -31.59
CA PRO A 193 -3.88 -5.75 -30.44
C PRO A 193 -2.72 -4.75 -30.32
N GLU A 194 -2.14 -4.35 -31.45
CA GLU A 194 -1.04 -3.37 -31.56
C GLU A 194 -1.38 -2.01 -30.92
N LYS A 195 -2.67 -1.63 -30.83
CA LYS A 195 -3.06 -0.37 -30.18
C LYS A 195 -2.98 -0.41 -28.65
N PHE A 196 -2.88 -1.61 -28.08
CA PHE A 196 -2.72 -1.83 -26.64
C PHE A 196 -1.30 -2.22 -26.26
N GLU A 197 -0.42 -2.48 -27.23
CA GLU A 197 1.02 -2.58 -27.00
C GLU A 197 1.53 -1.20 -26.57
N ASN A 198 1.51 -0.97 -25.25
CA ASN A 198 1.94 0.24 -24.59
C ASN A 198 3.48 0.33 -24.65
N ASP A 199 4.00 0.74 -25.80
CA ASP A 199 5.35 1.31 -25.92
C ASP A 199 5.35 2.82 -25.60
N GLU A 200 4.34 3.28 -24.83
CA GLU A 200 4.33 4.62 -24.26
C GLU A 200 5.48 4.75 -23.25
N MET A 201 6.56 5.40 -23.70
CA MET A 201 7.68 5.76 -22.85
C MET A 201 7.31 6.96 -21.98
N LYS A 202 7.49 6.83 -20.66
CA LYS A 202 7.34 7.93 -19.71
C LYS A 202 8.72 8.40 -19.28
N GLU A 203 8.95 9.71 -19.38
CA GLU A 203 10.13 10.32 -18.77
C GLU A 203 9.95 10.36 -17.24
N ILE A 204 10.84 9.69 -16.52
CA ILE A 204 10.94 9.74 -15.07
C ILE A 204 12.27 10.37 -14.64
N LYS A 205 12.30 10.91 -13.42
CA LYS A 205 13.53 11.34 -12.76
C LYS A 205 14.00 10.20 -11.88
N GLU A 206 15.17 9.65 -12.18
CA GLU A 206 15.82 8.61 -11.39
C GLU A 206 16.94 9.24 -10.55
N SER A 207 17.01 8.94 -9.25
CA SER A 207 18.08 9.47 -8.42
C SER A 207 19.41 8.81 -8.74
N THR A 208 20.49 9.59 -8.77
CA THR A 208 21.86 9.06 -8.89
C THR A 208 22.39 8.42 -7.60
N THR A 209 21.74 8.67 -6.46
CA THR A 209 22.16 8.14 -5.14
C THR A 209 21.31 6.96 -4.71
N ASP A 210 20.02 6.95 -5.08
CA ASP A 210 19.06 5.92 -4.69
C ASP A 210 18.08 5.65 -5.85
N PRO A 211 18.49 4.84 -6.86
CA PRO A 211 17.72 4.64 -8.08
C PRO A 211 16.34 3.99 -7.88
N GLU A 212 16.15 3.26 -6.78
CA GLU A 212 14.88 2.60 -6.44
C GLU A 212 13.84 3.58 -5.87
N SER A 213 14.27 4.78 -5.46
CA SER A 213 13.36 5.82 -4.98
C SER A 213 12.63 6.54 -6.13
N GLY A 214 11.35 6.83 -5.92
CA GLY A 214 10.51 7.51 -6.90
C GLY A 214 10.45 9.02 -6.68
N TYR A 215 10.48 9.82 -7.76
CA TYR A 215 10.32 11.26 -7.65
C TYR A 215 8.86 11.65 -7.39
N TYR A 216 8.57 11.98 -6.13
CA TYR A 216 7.25 12.32 -5.64
C TYR A 216 7.01 13.84 -5.62
N VAL A 217 5.80 14.25 -6.01
CA VAL A 217 5.34 15.63 -6.03
C VAL A 217 3.98 15.70 -5.36
N LYS A 218 3.92 16.26 -4.15
CA LYS A 218 2.66 16.48 -3.43
C LYS A 218 2.05 17.85 -3.75
N ASP A 219 2.87 18.89 -3.78
CA ASP A 219 2.51 20.24 -4.21
C ASP A 219 3.71 20.95 -4.85
N GLU A 220 3.56 22.24 -5.21
CA GLU A 220 4.65 23.01 -5.82
C GLU A 220 5.91 23.10 -4.94
N ARG A 221 5.76 23.05 -3.62
CA ARG A 221 6.85 23.21 -2.64
C ARG A 221 7.45 21.86 -2.21
N THR A 222 6.64 20.82 -2.16
CA THR A 222 6.99 19.48 -1.66
C THR A 222 7.27 18.52 -2.81
N LYS A 223 8.50 18.62 -3.31
CA LYS A 223 9.09 17.72 -4.32
C LYS A 223 10.28 16.99 -3.70
N GLN A 224 10.29 15.68 -3.73
CA GLN A 224 11.36 14.86 -3.15
C GLN A 224 11.40 13.46 -3.75
N PHE A 225 12.53 12.79 -3.60
CA PHE A 225 12.58 11.34 -3.78
C PHE A 225 11.98 10.65 -2.55
N ALA A 226 11.12 9.67 -2.78
CA ALA A 226 10.39 8.97 -1.74
C ALA A 226 10.09 7.52 -2.13
N TYR A 227 9.75 6.74 -1.12
CA TYR A 227 9.10 5.44 -1.22
C TYR A 227 7.66 5.56 -0.74
N SER A 228 6.76 4.79 -1.32
CA SER A 228 5.39 4.64 -0.86
C SER A 228 5.22 3.29 -0.20
N PHE A 229 4.87 3.30 1.08
CA PHE A 229 4.55 2.11 1.87
C PHE A 229 3.04 1.94 1.86
N HIS A 230 2.55 0.95 1.12
CA HIS A 230 1.14 0.58 1.08
C HIS A 230 0.94 -0.52 2.12
N ALA A 231 0.12 -0.26 3.13
CA ALA A 231 -0.13 -1.21 4.22
C ALA A 231 -1.62 -1.50 4.33
N ALA A 232 -1.93 -2.75 4.63
CA ALA A 232 -3.26 -3.21 4.97
C ALA A 232 -3.30 -3.60 6.44
N THR A 233 -4.32 -3.16 7.15
CA THR A 233 -4.52 -3.44 8.58
C THR A 233 -5.90 -4.01 8.85
N ASP A 234 -6.05 -4.77 9.93
CA ASP A 234 -7.36 -5.14 10.46
C ASP A 234 -7.96 -4.03 11.35
N GLU A 235 -9.19 -4.25 11.81
CA GLU A 235 -9.87 -3.34 12.73
C GLU A 235 -9.23 -3.22 14.13
N ARG A 236 -8.22 -4.06 14.45
CA ARG A 236 -7.50 -4.06 15.74
C ARG A 236 -6.09 -3.47 15.61
N GLY A 237 -5.69 -3.06 14.41
CA GLY A 237 -4.40 -2.44 14.12
C GLY A 237 -3.25 -3.42 13.79
N PHE A 238 -3.54 -4.70 13.58
CA PHE A 238 -2.56 -5.64 13.06
C PHE A 238 -2.34 -5.39 11.57
N VAL A 239 -1.07 -5.30 11.16
CA VAL A 239 -0.70 -5.25 9.75
C VAL A 239 -0.89 -6.64 9.15
N LEU A 240 -1.71 -6.73 8.10
CA LEU A 240 -2.02 -7.96 7.36
C LEU A 240 -1.09 -8.17 6.15
N GLY A 241 -0.57 -7.07 5.62
CA GLY A 241 0.35 -7.10 4.50
C GLY A 241 0.87 -5.70 4.18
N ALA A 242 2.02 -5.66 3.51
CA ALA A 242 2.59 -4.41 3.02
C ALA A 242 3.31 -4.62 1.69
N ILE A 243 3.27 -3.58 0.85
CA ILE A 243 4.01 -3.47 -0.41
C ILE A 243 4.71 -2.12 -0.41
N VAL A 244 6.01 -2.12 -0.75
CA VAL A 244 6.81 -0.89 -0.87
C VAL A 244 7.06 -0.64 -2.35
N THR A 245 6.75 0.57 -2.80
CA THR A 245 7.00 0.99 -4.18
C THR A 245 7.80 2.28 -4.23
N PRO A 246 8.41 2.61 -5.38
CA PRO A 246 8.88 3.97 -5.63
C PRO A 246 7.75 4.99 -5.46
N GLY A 247 8.05 6.17 -4.91
CA GLY A 247 7.06 7.21 -4.60
C GLY A 247 6.40 7.90 -5.81
N ASN A 248 6.75 7.51 -7.04
CA ASN A 248 6.10 7.97 -8.27
C ASN A 248 5.09 6.95 -8.83
N VAL A 249 4.92 5.80 -8.16
CA VAL A 249 3.84 4.84 -8.41
C VAL A 249 2.56 5.34 -7.75
N HIS A 250 1.43 5.22 -8.45
CA HIS A 250 0.15 5.69 -7.92
C HIS A 250 -0.49 4.62 -7.04
N ASP A 251 -0.98 5.02 -5.85
CA ASP A 251 -1.48 4.12 -4.81
C ASP A 251 -2.57 3.15 -5.31
N SER A 252 -3.46 3.63 -6.19
CA SER A 252 -4.53 2.81 -6.77
C SER A 252 -4.03 1.59 -7.57
N HIS A 253 -2.76 1.54 -7.96
CA HIS A 253 -2.20 0.38 -8.64
C HIS A 253 -1.89 -0.76 -7.66
N MET A 254 -1.68 -0.46 -6.38
CA MET A 254 -1.20 -1.41 -5.38
C MET A 254 -2.31 -2.05 -4.55
N LEU A 255 -3.55 -1.55 -4.62
CA LEU A 255 -4.66 -2.13 -3.86
C LEU A 255 -4.93 -3.58 -4.26
N GLN A 256 -5.05 -3.87 -5.56
CA GLN A 256 -5.34 -5.23 -6.02
C GLN A 256 -4.21 -6.21 -5.62
N PRO A 257 -2.92 -5.96 -5.94
CA PRO A 257 -1.83 -6.82 -5.49
C PRO A 257 -1.79 -7.03 -3.98
N LEU A 258 -2.07 -5.98 -3.20
CA LEU A 258 -2.06 -6.05 -1.74
C LEU A 258 -3.21 -6.93 -1.22
N VAL A 259 -4.42 -6.79 -1.78
CA VAL A 259 -5.57 -7.60 -1.39
C VAL A 259 -5.37 -9.06 -1.81
N GLU A 260 -4.85 -9.33 -3.01
CA GLU A 260 -4.53 -10.69 -3.47
C GLU A 260 -3.53 -11.38 -2.53
N LYS A 261 -2.50 -10.66 -2.10
CA LYS A 261 -1.51 -11.14 -1.12
C LYS A 261 -2.14 -11.49 0.24
N ILE A 262 -3.11 -10.69 0.68
CA ILE A 262 -3.84 -10.97 1.93
C ILE A 262 -4.73 -12.20 1.78
N ILE A 263 -5.43 -12.34 0.65
CA ILE A 263 -6.26 -13.51 0.36
C ILE A 263 -5.43 -14.79 0.40
N GLU A 264 -4.20 -14.74 -0.11
CA GLU A 264 -3.28 -15.89 -0.13
C GLU A 264 -2.82 -16.31 1.28
N HIS A 265 -2.47 -15.35 2.14
CA HIS A 265 -1.80 -15.64 3.41
C HIS A 265 -2.68 -15.60 4.66
N VAL A 266 -3.77 -14.82 4.63
CA VAL A 266 -4.64 -14.57 5.77
C VAL A 266 -6.01 -15.18 5.48
N GLY A 267 -6.71 -14.61 4.52
CA GLY A 267 -8.09 -14.96 4.22
C GLY A 267 -8.75 -13.90 3.36
N LYS A 268 -9.91 -14.25 2.78
CA LYS A 268 -10.66 -13.33 1.94
C LYS A 268 -11.48 -12.36 2.80
N PRO A 269 -11.27 -11.04 2.69
CA PRO A 269 -12.01 -10.10 3.50
C PRO A 269 -13.46 -9.94 3.03
N VAL A 270 -14.31 -9.54 3.97
CA VAL A 270 -15.70 -9.16 3.70
C VAL A 270 -15.77 -7.74 3.16
N ALA A 271 -14.97 -6.81 3.71
CA ALA A 271 -14.97 -5.41 3.31
C ALA A 271 -13.55 -4.83 3.21
N VAL A 272 -13.36 -3.95 2.22
CA VAL A 272 -12.09 -3.24 2.01
C VAL A 272 -12.34 -1.74 2.03
N ALA A 273 -11.80 -1.08 3.05
CA ALA A 273 -11.84 0.36 3.24
C ALA A 273 -10.55 1.02 2.75
N ALA A 274 -10.70 2.09 1.98
CA ALA A 274 -9.56 2.81 1.41
C ALA A 274 -9.84 4.30 1.22
N ASP A 275 -8.77 5.07 1.02
CA ASP A 275 -8.83 6.52 0.78
C ASP A 275 -9.36 6.92 -0.60
N ALA A 276 -9.64 8.21 -0.78
CA ALA A 276 -10.21 8.73 -2.03
C ALA A 276 -9.30 8.51 -3.25
N ALA A 277 -7.98 8.33 -3.04
CA ALA A 277 -7.02 8.00 -4.08
C ALA A 277 -7.28 6.61 -4.71
N TYR A 278 -7.89 5.70 -3.96
CA TYR A 278 -8.23 4.35 -4.40
C TYR A 278 -9.61 4.26 -5.07
N LYS A 279 -10.40 5.34 -5.06
CA LYS A 279 -11.72 5.37 -5.68
C LYS A 279 -11.62 5.43 -7.21
N THR A 280 -11.48 4.27 -7.83
CA THR A 280 -11.38 4.10 -9.30
C THR A 280 -12.36 3.03 -9.79
N PRO A 281 -12.81 3.10 -11.07
CA PRO A 281 -13.68 2.08 -11.65
C PRO A 281 -13.08 0.67 -11.57
N ALA A 282 -11.76 0.56 -11.75
CA ALA A 282 -11.05 -0.71 -11.72
C ALA A 282 -11.07 -1.36 -10.32
N ILE A 283 -10.85 -0.56 -9.27
CA ILE A 283 -10.89 -1.06 -7.89
C ILE A 283 -12.31 -1.46 -7.49
N ALA A 284 -13.31 -0.64 -7.84
CA ALA A 284 -14.71 -0.99 -7.54
C ALA A 284 -15.13 -2.28 -8.27
N ASN A 285 -14.75 -2.44 -9.54
CA ASN A 285 -14.95 -3.66 -10.31
C ASN A 285 -14.29 -4.87 -9.63
N PHE A 286 -13.00 -4.76 -9.30
CA PHE A 286 -12.23 -5.83 -8.63
C PHE A 286 -12.88 -6.26 -7.31
N LEU A 287 -13.24 -5.30 -6.44
CA LEU A 287 -13.82 -5.62 -5.14
C LEU A 287 -15.20 -6.29 -5.28
N LEU A 288 -16.10 -5.70 -6.08
CA LEU A 288 -17.48 -6.20 -6.21
C LEU A 288 -17.54 -7.55 -6.92
N GLU A 289 -16.74 -7.79 -7.96
CA GLU A 289 -16.70 -9.10 -8.61
C GLU A 289 -16.14 -10.20 -7.71
N ASN A 290 -15.17 -9.84 -6.86
CA ASN A 290 -14.68 -10.74 -5.84
C ASN A 290 -15.58 -10.76 -4.60
N GLN A 291 -16.81 -10.24 -4.64
CA GLN A 291 -17.76 -10.26 -3.53
C GLN A 291 -17.21 -9.64 -2.22
N MET A 292 -16.36 -8.60 -2.37
CA MET A 292 -15.84 -7.80 -1.27
C MET A 292 -16.55 -6.45 -1.28
N LEU A 293 -17.04 -6.00 -0.12
CA LEU A 293 -17.75 -4.74 0.05
C LEU A 293 -16.78 -3.54 -0.08
N PRO A 294 -16.93 -2.67 -1.11
CA PRO A 294 -16.08 -1.50 -1.27
C PRO A 294 -16.48 -0.38 -0.29
N VAL A 295 -15.62 -0.08 0.67
CA VAL A 295 -15.85 0.97 1.67
C VAL A 295 -15.04 2.23 1.28
N LEU A 296 -15.56 2.95 0.28
CA LEU A 296 -14.88 4.08 -0.36
C LEU A 296 -15.54 5.43 -0.01
N PRO A 297 -14.77 6.54 0.11
CA PRO A 297 -15.30 7.83 0.49
C PRO A 297 -16.13 8.52 -0.59
N TYR A 298 -16.91 9.52 -0.16
CA TYR A 298 -17.49 10.50 -1.08
C TYR A 298 -16.39 11.36 -1.70
N THR A 299 -16.49 11.58 -3.02
CA THR A 299 -15.63 12.52 -3.73
C THR A 299 -16.50 13.61 -4.33
N ARG A 300 -16.22 14.87 -3.96
CA ARG A 300 -16.98 16.00 -4.49
C ARG A 300 -16.78 16.09 -6.02
N PRO A 301 -17.85 16.30 -6.80
CA PRO A 301 -17.74 16.54 -8.23
C PRO A 301 -16.79 17.70 -8.54
N LYS A 302 -15.89 17.51 -9.50
CA LYS A 302 -14.91 18.52 -9.95
C LYS A 302 -15.45 19.47 -11.03
N THR A 303 -16.76 19.51 -11.22
CA THR A 303 -17.41 20.40 -12.21
C THR A 303 -17.19 21.86 -11.81
N LYS A 304 -16.84 22.71 -12.79
CA LYS A 304 -16.68 24.16 -12.60
C LYS A 304 -17.96 24.78 -12.05
N GLU A 305 -17.82 25.75 -11.17
CA GLU A 305 -18.97 26.47 -10.59
C GLU A 305 -19.78 27.18 -11.68
N GLY A 306 -21.11 27.16 -11.55
CA GLY A 306 -22.04 27.69 -12.56
C GLY A 306 -22.33 26.77 -13.75
N PHE A 307 -21.66 25.62 -13.85
CA PHE A 307 -21.93 24.61 -14.87
C PHE A 307 -22.79 23.46 -14.36
N PHE A 308 -23.58 22.86 -15.25
CA PHE A 308 -24.33 21.64 -14.96
C PHE A 308 -23.39 20.50 -14.56
N ARG A 309 -23.70 19.88 -13.43
CA ARG A 309 -23.01 18.74 -12.84
C ARG A 309 -23.41 17.45 -13.53
N LYS A 310 -22.59 16.40 -13.37
CA LYS A 310 -22.82 15.10 -14.02
C LYS A 310 -24.19 14.49 -13.68
N HIS A 311 -24.67 14.61 -12.43
CA HIS A 311 -25.96 14.07 -12.01
C HIS A 311 -27.17 14.77 -12.62
N GLU A 312 -27.00 15.96 -13.20
CA GLU A 312 -28.07 16.65 -13.94
C GLU A 312 -28.23 16.10 -15.37
N TYR A 313 -27.32 15.21 -15.80
CA TYR A 313 -27.46 14.45 -17.03
C TYR A 313 -27.86 13.03 -16.68
N VAL A 314 -29.07 12.65 -17.07
CA VAL A 314 -29.63 11.33 -16.77
C VAL A 314 -29.13 10.34 -17.83
N TYR A 315 -28.56 9.22 -17.40
CA TYR A 315 -28.23 8.14 -18.30
C TYR A 315 -29.46 7.27 -18.54
N ASP A 316 -29.79 7.03 -19.81
CA ASP A 316 -30.83 6.11 -20.24
C ASP A 316 -30.16 4.87 -20.81
N GLU A 317 -30.29 3.74 -20.11
CA GLU A 317 -29.69 2.46 -20.47
C GLU A 317 -30.31 1.88 -21.75
N TYR A 318 -31.63 2.02 -21.92
CA TYR A 318 -32.35 1.49 -23.07
C TYR A 318 -31.94 2.18 -24.37
N LEU A 319 -31.79 3.51 -24.33
CA LEU A 319 -31.36 4.31 -25.47
C LEU A 319 -29.83 4.38 -25.62
N ASN A 320 -29.08 3.87 -24.65
CA ASN A 320 -27.64 4.09 -24.47
C ASN A 320 -27.25 5.56 -24.77
N ALA A 321 -27.88 6.47 -24.04
CA ALA A 321 -27.72 7.91 -24.26
C ALA A 321 -27.83 8.69 -22.95
N TYR A 322 -27.28 9.90 -22.93
CA TYR A 322 -27.51 10.84 -21.84
C TYR A 322 -28.59 11.86 -22.23
N ILE A 323 -29.50 12.17 -21.32
CA ILE A 323 -30.49 13.23 -21.46
C ILE A 323 -29.97 14.44 -20.68
N CYS A 324 -29.82 15.59 -21.36
CA CYS A 324 -29.38 16.82 -20.71
C CYS A 324 -30.52 17.56 -20.00
N PRO A 325 -30.21 18.59 -19.18
CA PRO A 325 -31.23 19.40 -18.49
C PRO A 325 -32.24 20.09 -19.42
N ASN A 326 -31.92 20.25 -20.70
CA ASN A 326 -32.83 20.78 -21.73
C ASN A 326 -33.53 19.67 -22.55
N ASN A 327 -33.61 18.45 -22.01
CA ASN A 327 -34.25 17.28 -22.61
C ASN A 327 -33.72 16.90 -24.00
N GLN A 328 -32.44 17.18 -24.28
CA GLN A 328 -31.78 16.76 -25.53
C GLN A 328 -30.92 15.54 -25.30
N LEU A 329 -30.92 14.61 -26.27
CA LEU A 329 -30.12 13.40 -26.23
C LEU A 329 -28.66 13.66 -26.62
N LEU A 330 -27.76 13.11 -25.83
CA LEU A 330 -26.35 12.94 -26.11
C LEU A 330 -26.13 11.48 -26.45
N LYS A 331 -25.95 11.19 -27.74
CA LYS A 331 -25.84 9.83 -28.24
C LYS A 331 -24.43 9.28 -28.05
N TYR A 332 -24.34 7.97 -27.85
CA TYR A 332 -23.07 7.25 -27.90
C TYR A 332 -22.34 7.53 -29.22
N THR A 333 -21.04 7.80 -29.12
CA THR A 333 -20.18 8.09 -30.27
C THR A 333 -19.12 7.01 -30.46
N THR A 334 -18.36 6.72 -29.41
CA THR A 334 -17.26 5.74 -29.41
C THR A 334 -16.84 5.45 -27.97
N THR A 335 -16.17 4.34 -27.76
CA THR A 335 -15.43 4.02 -26.53
C THR A 335 -13.94 4.26 -26.77
N THR A 336 -13.25 4.92 -25.84
CA THR A 336 -11.79 5.19 -25.94
C THR A 336 -10.97 3.98 -25.52
N LYS A 337 -9.65 4.01 -25.79
CA LYS A 337 -8.73 2.93 -25.37
C LYS A 337 -8.59 2.85 -23.84
N GLU A 338 -8.88 3.94 -23.14
CA GLU A 338 -8.82 4.02 -21.68
C GLU A 338 -10.13 3.60 -20.97
N GLY A 339 -11.09 3.01 -21.68
CA GLY A 339 -12.32 2.52 -21.03
C GLY A 339 -13.51 3.48 -21.02
N TYR A 340 -13.43 4.65 -21.68
CA TYR A 340 -14.49 5.67 -21.59
C TYR A 340 -15.43 5.68 -22.79
N ARG A 341 -16.71 5.39 -22.57
CA ARG A 341 -17.80 5.66 -23.52
C ARG A 341 -17.99 7.17 -23.63
N GLN A 342 -17.97 7.68 -24.87
CA GLN A 342 -18.16 9.10 -25.18
C GLN A 342 -19.58 9.35 -25.71
N TYR A 343 -20.27 10.29 -25.08
CA TYR A 343 -21.60 10.75 -25.48
C TYR A 343 -21.53 12.22 -25.88
N LYS A 344 -22.01 12.54 -27.09
CA LYS A 344 -21.92 13.89 -27.65
C LYS A 344 -23.29 14.47 -27.93
N SER A 345 -23.45 15.76 -27.61
CA SER A 345 -24.64 16.51 -28.00
C SER A 345 -24.60 16.90 -29.47
N ASN A 346 -25.77 17.20 -30.03
CA ASN A 346 -25.86 17.71 -31.39
C ASN A 346 -25.54 19.22 -31.44
N PRO A 347 -24.46 19.65 -32.11
CA PRO A 347 -24.05 21.05 -32.15
C PRO A 347 -25.10 21.97 -32.79
N THR A 348 -25.89 21.48 -33.76
CA THR A 348 -26.89 22.31 -34.45
C THR A 348 -28.03 22.72 -33.52
N VAL A 349 -28.40 21.83 -32.59
CA VAL A 349 -29.40 22.10 -31.56
C VAL A 349 -28.79 22.95 -30.44
N CYS A 350 -27.58 22.60 -30.00
CA CYS A 350 -26.94 23.26 -28.87
C CYS A 350 -26.56 24.72 -29.12
N LYS A 351 -26.28 25.12 -30.38
CA LYS A 351 -25.93 26.50 -30.73
C LYS A 351 -26.99 27.53 -30.30
N ASN A 352 -28.27 27.14 -30.33
CA ASN A 352 -29.40 28.00 -29.97
C ASN A 352 -29.97 27.66 -28.58
N CYS A 353 -29.26 26.87 -27.78
CA CYS A 353 -29.74 26.42 -26.47
C CYS A 353 -29.66 27.56 -25.44
N PRO A 354 -30.74 27.85 -24.69
CA PRO A 354 -30.73 28.90 -23.66
C PRO A 354 -29.74 28.62 -22.53
N PHE A 355 -29.42 27.35 -22.28
CA PHE A 355 -28.51 26.93 -21.21
C PHE A 355 -27.08 26.66 -21.68
N LEU A 356 -26.69 27.11 -22.88
CA LEU A 356 -25.39 26.82 -23.46
C LEU A 356 -24.22 27.27 -22.54
N SER A 357 -24.34 28.46 -21.94
CA SER A 357 -23.35 29.05 -21.03
C SER A 357 -23.12 28.24 -19.75
N GLN A 358 -24.13 27.50 -19.30
CA GLN A 358 -24.05 26.61 -18.13
C GLN A 358 -23.67 25.16 -18.54
N CYS A 359 -23.66 24.85 -19.84
CA CYS A 359 -23.47 23.50 -20.34
C CYS A 359 -22.03 23.22 -20.79
N THR A 360 -21.48 24.05 -21.67
CA THR A 360 -20.17 23.83 -22.31
C THR A 360 -19.53 25.12 -22.81
N GLU A 361 -18.22 25.26 -22.65
CA GLU A 361 -17.40 26.34 -23.23
C GLU A 361 -16.78 25.94 -24.59
N ASN A 362 -17.14 24.76 -25.11
CA ASN A 362 -16.59 24.26 -26.36
C ASN A 362 -17.00 25.17 -27.53
N LYS A 363 -16.01 25.59 -28.33
CA LYS A 363 -16.20 26.45 -29.53
C LYS A 363 -17.21 25.89 -30.53
N ASN A 364 -17.33 24.57 -30.62
CA ASN A 364 -18.26 23.89 -31.53
C ASN A 364 -19.64 23.65 -30.90
N HIS A 365 -19.89 24.16 -29.69
CA HIS A 365 -21.14 23.98 -28.93
C HIS A 365 -21.49 22.51 -28.66
N ILE A 366 -20.49 21.64 -28.57
CA ILE A 366 -20.65 20.22 -28.27
C ILE A 366 -20.40 20.00 -26.78
N LYS A 367 -21.37 19.38 -26.11
CA LYS A 367 -21.19 18.78 -24.78
C LYS A 367 -20.69 17.35 -24.96
N LEU A 368 -19.59 17.02 -24.28
CA LEU A 368 -19.07 15.68 -24.16
C LEU A 368 -19.32 15.18 -22.73
N ILE A 369 -19.91 13.99 -22.61
CA ILE A 369 -19.98 13.24 -21.36
C ILE A 369 -19.18 11.96 -21.55
N GLN A 370 -18.40 11.61 -20.54
CA GLN A 370 -17.66 10.37 -20.49
C GLN A 370 -18.19 9.51 -19.34
N ARG A 371 -18.42 8.24 -19.63
CA ARG A 371 -18.81 7.20 -18.67
C ARG A 371 -17.84 6.05 -18.84
N HIS A 372 -17.16 5.62 -17.78
CA HIS A 372 -16.31 4.45 -17.87
C HIS A 372 -17.16 3.18 -18.09
N ILE A 373 -16.65 2.15 -18.76
CA ILE A 373 -17.41 0.89 -18.91
C ILE A 373 -17.77 0.27 -17.54
N TRP A 374 -16.85 0.41 -16.57
CA TRP A 374 -17.03 0.02 -15.17
C TRP A 374 -17.64 1.10 -14.27
N GLU A 375 -18.28 2.15 -14.82
CA GLU A 375 -18.88 3.20 -13.99
C GLU A 375 -19.98 2.65 -13.07
N GLY A 376 -20.73 1.63 -13.50
CA GLY A 376 -21.78 1.00 -12.69
C GLY A 376 -21.26 0.49 -11.33
N TYR A 377 -20.05 -0.08 -11.30
CA TYR A 377 -19.42 -0.52 -10.06
C TYR A 377 -19.10 0.64 -9.10
N LEU A 378 -18.72 1.80 -9.63
CA LEU A 378 -18.52 3.00 -8.79
C LEU A 378 -19.85 3.58 -8.29
N GLU A 379 -20.89 3.54 -9.10
CA GLU A 379 -22.23 3.99 -8.71
C GLU A 379 -22.80 3.08 -7.62
N GLU A 380 -22.59 1.77 -7.72
CA GLU A 380 -22.94 0.81 -6.66
C GLU A 380 -22.14 1.08 -5.38
N ALA A 381 -20.82 1.26 -5.47
CA ALA A 381 -20.01 1.63 -4.30
C ALA A 381 -20.48 2.95 -3.65
N GLU A 382 -20.92 3.94 -4.44
CA GLU A 382 -21.49 5.19 -3.93
C GLU A 382 -22.85 4.99 -3.26
N HIS A 383 -23.69 4.09 -3.80
CA HIS A 383 -24.95 3.69 -3.19
C HIS A 383 -24.72 2.98 -1.85
N LEU A 384 -23.82 1.99 -1.82
CA LEU A 384 -23.46 1.22 -0.63
C LEU A 384 -22.91 2.10 0.50
N ARG A 385 -22.25 3.22 0.19
CA ARG A 385 -21.77 4.20 1.19
C ARG A 385 -22.89 4.75 2.09
N HIS A 386 -24.14 4.69 1.66
CA HIS A 386 -25.28 5.11 2.47
C HIS A 386 -25.78 4.03 3.44
N HIS A 387 -25.40 2.76 3.22
CA HIS A 387 -25.74 1.62 4.06
C HIS A 387 -25.12 1.77 5.47
N PHE A 388 -25.81 1.23 6.48
CA PHE A 388 -25.40 1.39 7.88
C PHE A 388 -24.03 0.75 8.16
N GLU A 389 -23.85 -0.50 7.74
CA GLU A 389 -22.61 -1.27 7.91
C GLU A 389 -21.40 -0.57 7.29
N VAL A 390 -21.54 -0.06 6.05
CA VAL A 390 -20.46 0.64 5.35
C VAL A 390 -20.04 1.91 6.07
N LYS A 391 -20.99 2.64 6.67
CA LYS A 391 -20.68 3.84 7.47
C LYS A 391 -19.92 3.52 8.74
N GLU A 392 -20.30 2.44 9.43
CA GLU A 392 -19.60 2.01 10.64
C GLU A 392 -18.17 1.57 10.33
N ILE A 393 -17.98 0.75 9.29
CA ILE A 393 -16.66 0.31 8.85
C ILE A 393 -15.83 1.53 8.42
N TYR A 394 -16.39 2.43 7.61
CA TYR A 394 -15.66 3.63 7.16
C TYR A 394 -15.24 4.55 8.32
N ALA A 395 -16.02 4.60 9.41
CA ALA A 395 -15.68 5.41 10.58
C ALA A 395 -14.43 4.89 11.31
N LYS A 396 -14.25 3.57 11.38
CA LYS A 396 -13.08 2.91 12.01
C LYS A 396 -11.76 3.19 11.28
N ARG A 397 -11.80 3.62 10.02
CA ARG A 397 -10.63 4.01 9.20
C ARG A 397 -9.81 5.19 9.75
N LYS A 398 -10.24 5.81 10.86
CA LYS A 398 -9.47 6.86 11.57
C LYS A 398 -8.67 6.31 12.75
N GLU A 399 -8.98 5.09 13.18
CA GLU A 399 -8.41 4.42 14.34
C GLU A 399 -7.24 3.51 13.92
N THR A 400 -7.30 3.01 12.69
CA THR A 400 -6.23 2.35 11.93
C THR A 400 -5.38 3.38 11.20
#